data_AF-G0VFN8-F1
#
_entry.id   AF-G0VFN8-F1
#
_cell.length_a   1.000
_cell.length_b   1.000
_cell.length_c   1.000
_cell.angle_alpha   90.00
_cell.angle_beta   90.00
_cell.angle_gamma   90.00
#
_symmetry.space_group_name_H-M   'P 1'
#
loop_
_entity.id
_entity.type
_entity.pdbx_description
1 polymer ?
#
loop_
_entity_poly.entity_id
_entity_poly.type
_entity_poly.pdbx_seq_one_letter_code
_entity_poly.pdbx_strand_id
1 'polypeptide(L)'
;MSFDNEAYLADQNRPHCLESNVFFGSLQTIATQTQSIKHENIRFFIAIDIPTQQAAKLYTDVISNIYDSKDDVIMINFDSKAIPNDSLFQSDELLTFYRWNNSRLLALSMGQVIANAPNAITNELDYIMQGNNKLDSNIITLENIEKFQVFNDFVTIFKNLGNKILIFGDVEDNENLITLLISTVLRKTPTLKLMDALQFVKNLKSGDGLQLREEKIFWCSPLINYHEFVRKNKMYWGPSSNKTINTTSMLSYQNINSNPMFMKTNKRHEDNMMTNLPKQISVSSSKRSRAD
;
A
#
# COMPACT_ATOMS: atom_id res chain seq x y z
N MET A 1 -1.34 11.29 -44.85
CA MET A 1 -0.60 10.31 -44.02
C MET A 1 -1.59 9.20 -43.72
N SER A 2 -1.20 7.94 -43.96
CA SER A 2 -2.12 6.81 -44.15
C SER A 2 -2.79 6.35 -42.85
N PHE A 3 -4.07 5.97 -42.95
CA PHE A 3 -4.84 5.31 -41.89
C PHE A 3 -4.11 4.11 -41.25
N ASP A 4 -3.25 3.43 -42.01
CA ASP A 4 -2.45 2.30 -41.53
C ASP A 4 -1.43 2.69 -40.44
N ASN A 5 -0.93 3.94 -40.47
CA ASN A 5 0.03 4.43 -39.48
C ASN A 5 -0.66 4.80 -38.16
N GLU A 6 -1.89 5.35 -38.23
CA GLU A 6 -2.68 5.67 -37.03
C GLU A 6 -3.19 4.41 -36.34
N ALA A 7 -3.63 3.40 -37.10
CA ALA A 7 -4.02 2.10 -36.55
C ALA A 7 -2.84 1.38 -35.89
N TYR A 8 -1.65 1.42 -36.51
CA TYR A 8 -0.43 0.84 -35.95
C TYR A 8 0.01 1.54 -34.66
N LEU A 9 -0.01 2.88 -34.61
CA LEU A 9 0.32 3.66 -33.42
C LEU A 9 -0.74 3.51 -32.30
N ALA A 10 -2.00 3.30 -32.66
CA ALA A 10 -3.07 3.02 -31.71
C ALA A 10 -2.92 1.64 -31.05
N ASP A 11 -2.40 0.64 -31.77
CA ASP A 11 -2.22 -0.70 -31.23
C ASP A 11 -1.00 -0.79 -30.29
N GLN A 12 0.06 -0.02 -30.56
CA GLN A 12 1.28 -0.02 -29.73
C GLN A 12 1.09 0.54 -28.31
N ASN A 13 0.08 1.40 -28.10
CA ASN A 13 -0.13 2.09 -26.81
C ASN A 13 -1.28 1.50 -26.00
N ARG A 14 -1.84 0.36 -26.42
CA ARG A 14 -2.95 -0.30 -25.72
C ARG A 14 -2.49 -0.77 -24.32
N PRO A 15 -3.35 -0.66 -23.28
CA PRO A 15 -3.03 -1.26 -21.99
C PRO A 15 -2.75 -2.76 -22.11
N HIS A 16 -1.63 -3.20 -21.53
CA HIS A 16 -1.24 -4.60 -21.46
C HIS A 16 -1.99 -5.30 -20.33
N CYS A 17 -2.44 -6.53 -20.54
CA CYS A 17 -3.18 -7.29 -19.53
C CYS A 17 -2.22 -8.12 -18.67
N LEU A 18 -2.10 -7.82 -17.37
CA LEU A 18 -1.31 -8.62 -16.42
C LEU A 18 -2.05 -9.88 -16.02
N GLU A 19 -3.34 -9.73 -15.70
CA GLU A 19 -4.27 -10.80 -15.38
C GLU A 19 -5.71 -10.30 -15.56
N SER A 20 -6.69 -11.21 -15.38
CA SER A 20 -8.11 -10.85 -15.42
C SER A 20 -8.40 -9.61 -14.57
N ASN A 21 -8.83 -8.53 -15.24
CA ASN A 21 -9.19 -7.22 -14.68
C ASN A 21 -8.03 -6.33 -14.20
N VAL A 22 -6.76 -6.70 -14.45
CA VAL A 22 -5.58 -5.87 -14.11
C VAL A 22 -4.79 -5.57 -15.38
N PHE A 23 -4.78 -4.30 -15.75
CA PHE A 23 -4.03 -3.78 -16.89
C PHE A 23 -2.88 -2.92 -16.42
N PHE A 24 -1.88 -2.76 -17.28
CA PHE A 24 -0.81 -1.82 -17.07
C PHE A 24 -0.38 -1.10 -18.35
N GLY A 25 0.26 0.06 -18.20
CA GLY A 25 0.72 0.88 -19.32
C GLY A 25 1.52 2.09 -18.88
N SER A 26 1.55 3.12 -19.72
CA SER A 26 2.26 4.37 -19.48
C SER A 26 1.32 5.57 -19.43
N LEU A 27 1.84 6.78 -19.17
CA LEU A 27 1.10 8.01 -19.38
C LEU A 27 0.58 8.16 -20.81
N GLN A 28 1.35 7.69 -21.79
CA GLN A 28 0.94 7.72 -23.20
C GLN A 28 -0.30 6.83 -23.44
N THR A 29 -0.39 5.69 -22.76
CA THR A 29 -1.58 4.82 -22.78
C THR A 29 -2.81 5.59 -22.33
N ILE A 30 -2.73 6.35 -21.23
CA ILE A 30 -3.87 7.14 -20.72
C ILE A 30 -4.24 8.25 -21.69
N ALA A 31 -3.24 8.96 -22.23
CA ALA A 31 -3.47 10.10 -23.13
C ALA A 31 -4.12 9.67 -24.45
N THR A 32 -3.78 8.50 -24.98
CA THR A 32 -4.20 8.07 -26.34
C THR A 32 -5.36 7.07 -26.34
N GLN A 33 -5.58 6.32 -25.27
CA GLN A 33 -6.51 5.18 -25.24
C GLN A 33 -7.73 5.41 -24.35
N THR A 34 -8.16 6.67 -24.14
CA THR A 34 -9.32 6.99 -23.27
C THR A 34 -10.60 6.24 -23.66
N GLN A 35 -10.87 6.07 -24.96
CA GLN A 35 -12.03 5.30 -25.45
C GLN A 35 -11.90 3.81 -25.13
N SER A 36 -10.71 3.23 -25.31
CA SER A 36 -10.42 1.84 -24.95
C SER A 36 -10.55 1.62 -23.44
N ILE A 37 -10.06 2.56 -22.62
CA ILE A 37 -10.19 2.55 -21.15
C ILE A 37 -11.66 2.56 -20.73
N LYS A 38 -12.47 3.41 -21.37
CA LYS A 38 -13.93 3.48 -21.15
C LYS A 38 -14.63 2.19 -21.56
N HIS A 39 -14.33 1.67 -22.74
CA HIS A 39 -14.90 0.44 -23.27
C HIS A 39 -14.59 -0.78 -22.38
N GLU A 40 -13.38 -0.85 -21.85
CA GLU A 40 -12.96 -1.92 -20.93
C GLU A 40 -13.53 -1.76 -19.52
N ASN A 41 -14.26 -0.67 -19.23
CA ASN A 41 -14.79 -0.32 -17.89
C ASN A 41 -13.69 -0.29 -16.82
N ILE A 42 -12.56 0.33 -17.15
CA ILE A 42 -11.46 0.58 -16.20
C ILE A 42 -11.85 1.80 -15.36
N ARG A 43 -12.01 1.61 -14.06
CA ARG A 43 -12.43 2.65 -13.10
C ARG A 43 -11.42 2.91 -11.98
N PHE A 44 -10.48 2.00 -11.80
CA PHE A 44 -9.43 2.12 -10.79
C PHE A 44 -8.09 2.38 -11.46
N PHE A 45 -7.40 3.41 -11.00
CA PHE A 45 -6.14 3.88 -11.56
C PHE A 45 -5.08 3.88 -10.47
N ILE A 46 -3.91 3.31 -10.75
CA ILE A 46 -2.77 3.31 -9.83
C ILE A 46 -1.56 3.88 -10.56
N ALA A 47 -1.20 5.13 -10.23
CA ALA A 47 -0.01 5.80 -10.73
C ALA A 47 1.22 5.40 -9.90
N ILE A 48 2.33 5.10 -10.58
CA ILE A 48 3.61 4.71 -9.99
C ILE A 48 4.69 5.70 -10.39
N ASP A 49 5.38 6.26 -9.39
CA ASP A 49 6.49 7.22 -9.56
C ASP A 49 6.11 8.48 -10.35
N ILE A 50 4.83 8.87 -10.30
CA ILE A 50 4.36 10.10 -10.92
C ILE A 50 4.32 11.19 -9.84
N PRO A 51 4.98 12.35 -10.03
CA PRO A 51 4.90 13.45 -9.09
C PRO A 51 3.44 13.79 -8.80
N THR A 52 3.10 13.92 -7.52
CA THR A 52 1.70 14.07 -7.10
C THR A 52 0.99 15.25 -7.75
N GLN A 53 1.69 16.36 -8.02
CA GLN A 53 1.14 17.50 -8.75
C GLN A 53 0.78 17.14 -10.21
N GLN A 54 1.60 16.32 -10.87
CA GLN A 54 1.32 15.85 -12.22
C GLN A 54 0.17 14.84 -12.23
N ALA A 55 0.12 13.93 -11.24
CA ALA A 55 -0.98 13.00 -11.05
C ALA A 55 -2.31 13.72 -10.83
N ALA A 56 -2.32 14.78 -10.02
CA ALA A 56 -3.51 15.59 -9.76
C ALA A 56 -4.03 16.28 -11.04
N LYS A 57 -3.12 16.83 -11.86
CA LYS A 57 -3.47 17.43 -13.16
C LYS A 57 -4.05 16.38 -14.12
N LEU A 58 -3.36 15.25 -14.27
CA LEU A 58 -3.83 14.15 -15.10
C LEU A 58 -5.21 13.64 -14.66
N TYR A 59 -5.45 13.55 -13.36
CA TYR A 59 -6.76 13.19 -12.82
C TYR A 59 -7.84 14.18 -13.25
N THR A 60 -7.58 15.47 -13.03
CA THR A 60 -8.58 16.54 -13.25
C THR A 60 -8.87 16.75 -14.73
N ASP A 61 -7.85 16.68 -15.58
CA ASP A 61 -7.94 17.03 -16.99
C ASP A 61 -8.35 15.84 -17.86
N VAL A 62 -7.93 14.62 -17.50
CA VAL A 62 -8.11 13.42 -18.33
C VAL A 62 -8.93 12.36 -17.63
N ILE A 63 -8.44 11.78 -16.53
CA ILE A 63 -9.00 10.54 -15.97
C ILE A 63 -10.43 10.74 -15.44
N SER A 64 -10.68 11.84 -14.72
CA SER A 64 -12.00 12.15 -14.16
C SER A 64 -13.06 12.51 -15.22
N ASN A 65 -12.62 12.77 -16.46
CA ASN A 65 -13.49 13.11 -17.59
C ASN A 65 -13.73 11.91 -18.54
N ILE A 66 -13.21 10.72 -18.23
CA ILE A 66 -13.46 9.50 -19.04
C ILE A 66 -14.93 9.08 -18.95
N TYR A 67 -15.53 9.26 -17.77
CA TYR A 67 -16.93 8.95 -17.48
C TYR A 67 -17.73 10.22 -17.18
N ASP A 68 -19.04 10.06 -17.03
CA ASP A 68 -19.95 11.19 -16.88
C ASP A 68 -19.86 11.82 -15.47
N SER A 69 -19.38 11.06 -14.47
CA SER A 69 -19.14 11.55 -13.11
C SER A 69 -17.68 11.39 -12.69
N LYS A 70 -17.15 12.40 -11.99
CA LYS A 70 -15.82 12.31 -11.36
C LYS A 70 -15.77 11.30 -10.21
N ASP A 71 -16.93 10.91 -9.69
CA ASP A 71 -17.08 9.92 -8.63
C ASP A 71 -17.08 8.48 -9.17
N ASP A 72 -17.06 8.30 -10.51
CA ASP A 72 -17.00 6.99 -11.17
C ASP A 72 -15.60 6.38 -11.18
N VAL A 73 -14.56 7.16 -10.85
CA VAL A 73 -13.16 6.76 -10.95
C VAL A 73 -12.39 7.06 -9.67
N ILE A 74 -11.47 6.17 -9.32
CA ILE A 74 -10.56 6.36 -8.19
C ILE A 74 -9.13 6.22 -8.69
N MET A 75 -8.29 7.17 -8.31
CA MET A 75 -6.87 7.20 -8.61
C MET A 75 -6.03 7.23 -7.34
N ILE A 76 -5.16 6.23 -7.21
CA ILE A 76 -4.12 6.11 -6.18
C ILE A 76 -2.77 6.48 -6.81
N ASN A 77 -1.96 7.25 -6.11
CA ASN A 77 -0.62 7.63 -6.54
C ASN A 77 0.44 7.14 -5.55
N PHE A 78 1.36 6.30 -6.04
CA PHE A 78 2.56 5.88 -5.32
C PHE A 78 3.72 6.81 -5.69
N ASP A 79 3.96 7.79 -4.82
CA ASP A 79 5.00 8.81 -4.99
C ASP A 79 5.81 8.92 -3.70
N SER A 80 6.94 8.21 -3.64
CA SER A 80 7.80 8.23 -2.45
C SER A 80 8.46 9.59 -2.19
N LYS A 81 8.44 10.49 -3.19
CA LYS A 81 9.01 11.85 -3.08
C LYS A 81 7.95 12.88 -2.70
N ALA A 82 6.67 12.51 -2.65
CA ALA A 82 5.64 13.42 -2.22
C ALA A 82 5.92 13.85 -0.79
N ILE A 83 6.00 15.16 -0.56
CA ILE A 83 6.12 15.71 0.78
C ILE A 83 4.70 15.79 1.33
N PRO A 84 4.36 15.06 2.42
CA PRO A 84 3.08 15.20 3.09
C PRO A 84 3.10 16.51 3.92
N ASN A 85 3.24 17.65 3.25
CA ASN A 85 3.15 18.96 3.89
C ASN A 85 1.76 19.54 3.62
N ASP A 86 0.92 19.58 4.64
CA ASP A 86 -0.45 20.11 4.52
C ASP A 86 -0.49 21.58 4.03
N SER A 87 0.59 22.35 4.23
CA SER A 87 0.72 23.72 3.71
C SER A 87 0.77 23.80 2.18
N LEU A 88 1.31 22.79 1.51
CA LEU A 88 1.39 22.71 0.05
C LEU A 88 0.05 22.32 -0.57
N PHE A 89 -0.76 21.55 0.16
CA PHE A 89 -2.13 21.25 -0.24
C PHE A 89 -3.02 22.49 -0.08
N GLN A 90 -2.89 23.24 1.02
CA GLN A 90 -3.74 24.40 1.30
C GLN A 90 -3.64 25.53 0.27
N SER A 91 -2.55 25.63 -0.49
CA SER A 91 -2.36 26.66 -1.52
C SER A 91 -2.73 26.21 -2.95
N ASP A 92 -2.92 24.92 -3.19
CA ASP A 92 -3.23 24.35 -4.51
C ASP A 92 -4.60 23.65 -4.47
N GLU A 93 -5.60 24.33 -5.04
CA GLU A 93 -6.99 23.87 -5.10
C GLU A 93 -7.11 22.53 -5.85
N LEU A 94 -6.34 22.36 -6.92
CA LEU A 94 -6.38 21.16 -7.76
C LEU A 94 -5.83 19.96 -6.97
N LEU A 95 -4.69 20.15 -6.30
CA LEU A 95 -4.09 19.14 -5.45
C LEU A 95 -4.99 18.78 -4.25
N THR A 96 -5.62 19.78 -3.64
CA THR A 96 -6.59 19.57 -2.54
C THR A 96 -7.81 18.78 -3.01
N PHE A 97 -8.40 19.16 -4.15
CA PHE A 97 -9.55 18.46 -4.72
C PHE A 97 -9.19 17.01 -5.07
N TYR A 98 -8.05 16.80 -5.74
CA TYR A 98 -7.55 15.46 -6.09
C TYR A 98 -7.40 14.56 -4.85
N ARG A 99 -6.75 15.07 -3.80
CA ARG A 99 -6.53 14.31 -2.55
C ARG A 99 -7.85 14.01 -1.86
N TRP A 100 -8.68 15.03 -1.65
CA TRP A 100 -9.96 14.90 -0.95
C TRP A 100 -10.91 13.95 -1.68
N ASN A 101 -11.11 14.13 -2.98
CA ASN A 101 -12.09 13.35 -3.72
C ASN A 101 -11.71 11.87 -3.76
N ASN A 102 -10.48 11.56 -4.15
CA ASN A 102 -10.03 10.17 -4.26
C ASN A 102 -9.95 9.49 -2.90
N SER A 103 -9.50 10.17 -1.84
CA SER A 103 -9.47 9.58 -0.49
C SER A 103 -10.88 9.33 0.06
N ARG A 104 -11.83 10.23 -0.21
CA ARG A 104 -13.25 10.05 0.13
C ARG A 104 -13.85 8.85 -0.60
N LEU A 105 -13.68 8.77 -1.92
CA LEU A 105 -14.21 7.66 -2.73
C LEU A 105 -13.58 6.32 -2.33
N LEU A 106 -12.30 6.34 -1.96
CA LEU A 106 -11.59 5.18 -1.47
C LEU A 106 -12.18 4.68 -0.14
N ALA A 107 -12.43 5.58 0.82
CA ALA A 107 -13.08 5.23 2.09
C ALA A 107 -14.50 4.67 1.88
N LEU A 108 -15.28 5.26 0.96
CA LEU A 108 -16.61 4.74 0.60
C LEU A 108 -16.53 3.35 -0.01
N SER A 109 -15.57 3.13 -0.91
CA SER A 109 -15.34 1.85 -1.57
C SER A 109 -14.91 0.77 -0.59
N MET A 110 -14.06 1.10 0.38
CA MET A 110 -13.71 0.19 1.47
C MET A 110 -14.91 -0.17 2.33
N GLY A 111 -15.76 0.81 2.66
CA GLY A 111 -17.02 0.58 3.36
C GLY A 111 -17.93 -0.40 2.61
N GLN A 112 -18.00 -0.32 1.28
CA GLN A 112 -18.75 -1.26 0.45
C GLN A 112 -18.17 -2.67 0.46
N VAL A 113 -16.83 -2.82 0.36
CA VAL A 113 -16.19 -4.13 0.46
C VAL A 113 -16.48 -4.78 1.81
N ILE A 114 -16.43 -4.00 2.90
CA ILE A 114 -16.75 -4.47 4.24
C ILE A 114 -18.23 -4.89 4.35
N ALA A 115 -19.14 -4.07 3.84
CA ALA A 115 -20.58 -4.34 3.93
C ALA A 115 -21.03 -5.54 3.07
N ASN A 116 -20.38 -5.75 1.92
CA ASN A 116 -20.73 -6.79 0.97
C ASN A 116 -20.00 -8.12 1.21
N ALA A 117 -19.08 -8.21 2.18
CA ALA A 117 -18.41 -9.44 2.56
C ALA A 117 -19.34 -10.31 3.45
N PRO A 118 -20.04 -11.32 2.90
CA PRO A 118 -21.02 -12.07 3.66
C PRO A 118 -20.35 -13.23 4.38
N ASN A 119 -20.13 -13.15 5.69
CA ASN A 119 -19.82 -14.26 6.63
C ASN A 119 -18.73 -15.30 6.24
N ALA A 120 -17.98 -15.06 5.17
CA ALA A 120 -16.87 -15.86 4.68
C ALA A 120 -15.81 -14.87 4.24
N ILE A 121 -15.28 -14.13 5.21
CA ILE A 121 -14.12 -13.29 4.97
C ILE A 121 -13.01 -14.26 4.58
N THR A 122 -12.55 -14.17 3.34
CA THR A 122 -11.30 -14.80 2.98
C THR A 122 -10.28 -14.24 3.97
N ASN A 123 -9.57 -15.09 4.71
CA ASN A 123 -8.62 -14.69 5.77
C ASN A 123 -7.69 -13.52 5.34
N GLU A 124 -7.48 -13.35 4.03
CA GLU A 124 -6.74 -12.27 3.39
C GLU A 124 -7.40 -10.88 3.55
N LEU A 125 -8.72 -10.73 3.40
CA LEU A 125 -9.40 -9.43 3.52
C LEU A 125 -9.52 -8.98 4.98
N ASP A 126 -9.76 -9.92 5.90
CA ASP A 126 -9.71 -9.66 7.34
C ASP A 126 -8.34 -9.16 7.80
N TYR A 127 -7.27 -9.76 7.28
CA TYR A 127 -5.90 -9.34 7.57
C TYR A 127 -5.63 -7.92 7.07
N ILE A 128 -6.09 -7.59 5.85
CA ILE A 128 -5.99 -6.23 5.30
C ILE A 128 -6.78 -5.25 6.17
N MET A 129 -7.98 -5.60 6.62
CA MET A 129 -8.82 -4.68 7.40
C MET A 129 -8.34 -4.49 8.84
N GLN A 130 -7.75 -5.50 9.49
CA GLN A 130 -7.21 -5.39 10.86
C GLN A 130 -5.93 -4.54 10.94
N GLY A 131 -5.24 -4.31 9.81
CA GLY A 131 -3.93 -3.64 9.77
C GLY A 131 -3.93 -2.14 9.44
N ASN A 132 -5.04 -1.53 9.00
CA ASN A 132 -4.92 -0.38 8.10
C ASN A 132 -5.40 0.99 8.62
N ASN A 133 -4.45 1.77 9.15
CA ASN A 133 -4.44 3.24 9.05
C ASN A 133 -3.73 3.72 7.76
N LYS A 134 -3.28 2.79 6.91
CA LYS A 134 -2.39 3.08 5.77
C LYS A 134 -3.11 3.17 4.41
N LEU A 135 -4.41 2.90 4.38
CA LEU A 135 -5.24 2.96 3.16
C LEU A 135 -6.17 4.18 3.12
N ASP A 136 -6.00 5.13 4.04
CA ASP A 136 -6.92 6.28 4.20
C ASP A 136 -6.63 7.43 3.23
N SER A 137 -5.54 7.33 2.47
CA SER A 137 -5.05 8.36 1.55
C SER A 137 -4.87 7.78 0.17
N ASN A 138 -5.24 8.55 -0.84
CA ASN A 138 -4.95 8.21 -2.23
C ASN A 138 -3.49 8.48 -2.63
N ILE A 139 -2.72 9.21 -1.81
CA ILE A 139 -1.30 9.47 -2.02
C ILE A 139 -0.51 8.59 -1.06
N ILE A 140 0.34 7.71 -1.60
CA ILE A 140 1.09 6.70 -0.89
C ILE A 140 2.59 7.00 -1.03
N THR A 141 3.24 7.26 0.10
CA THR A 141 4.67 7.60 0.18
C THR A 141 5.53 6.46 0.73
N LEU A 142 4.95 5.25 0.82
CA LEU A 142 5.58 4.10 1.46
C LEU A 142 6.77 3.58 0.66
N GLU A 143 7.76 3.08 1.40
CA GLU A 143 8.95 2.44 0.87
C GLU A 143 9.08 1.01 1.43
N ASN A 144 10.12 0.30 1.01
CA ASN A 144 10.47 -1.04 1.49
C ASN A 144 9.32 -2.06 1.26
N ILE A 145 9.23 -3.08 2.13
CA ILE A 145 8.25 -4.16 2.03
C ILE A 145 6.80 -3.65 2.07
N GLU A 146 6.56 -2.56 2.80
CA GLU A 146 5.22 -2.00 3.01
C GLU A 146 4.61 -1.49 1.71
N LYS A 147 5.44 -0.91 0.82
CA LYS A 147 5.04 -0.49 -0.53
C LYS A 147 4.38 -1.64 -1.29
N PHE A 148 4.97 -2.84 -1.25
CA PHE A 148 4.45 -4.02 -1.94
C PHE A 148 3.19 -4.59 -1.27
N GLN A 149 3.12 -4.56 0.06
CA GLN A 149 1.92 -4.99 0.79
C GLN A 149 0.73 -4.10 0.41
N VAL A 150 0.86 -2.80 0.62
CA VAL A 150 -0.21 -1.81 0.37
C VAL A 150 -0.60 -1.78 -1.10
N PHE A 151 0.36 -1.83 -2.02
CA PHE A 151 0.08 -1.92 -3.45
C PHE A 151 -0.80 -3.13 -3.79
N ASN A 152 -0.41 -4.32 -3.35
CA ASN A 152 -1.18 -5.52 -3.66
C ASN A 152 -2.52 -5.58 -2.91
N ASP A 153 -2.63 -4.91 -1.76
CA ASP A 153 -3.89 -4.77 -1.04
C ASP A 153 -4.88 -3.91 -1.83
N PHE A 154 -4.44 -2.78 -2.41
CA PHE A 154 -5.28 -2.02 -3.33
C PHE A 154 -5.70 -2.84 -4.55
N VAL A 155 -4.79 -3.60 -5.16
CA VAL A 155 -5.15 -4.48 -6.29
C VAL A 155 -6.23 -5.49 -5.85
N THR A 156 -6.11 -6.06 -4.65
CA THR A 156 -7.08 -7.03 -4.12
C THR A 156 -8.44 -6.38 -3.85
N ILE A 157 -8.45 -5.21 -3.18
CA ILE A 157 -9.67 -4.45 -2.86
C ILE A 157 -10.41 -4.07 -4.14
N PHE A 158 -9.71 -3.48 -5.12
CA PHE A 158 -10.30 -3.03 -6.36
C PHE A 158 -10.83 -4.19 -7.23
N LYS A 159 -10.15 -5.35 -7.22
CA LYS A 159 -10.67 -6.56 -7.88
C LYS A 159 -11.99 -7.03 -7.27
N ASN A 160 -12.13 -6.96 -5.94
CA ASN A 160 -13.36 -7.36 -5.25
C ASN A 160 -14.53 -6.40 -5.50
N LEU A 161 -14.25 -5.15 -5.88
CA LEU A 161 -15.28 -4.19 -6.31
C LEU A 161 -15.78 -4.43 -7.75
N GLY A 162 -15.18 -5.36 -8.49
CA GLY A 162 -15.68 -5.83 -9.79
C GLY A 162 -15.30 -4.98 -11.01
N ASN A 163 -14.71 -3.79 -10.84
CA ASN A 163 -14.22 -2.99 -11.97
C ASN A 163 -12.76 -3.30 -12.30
N LYS A 164 -12.33 -2.93 -13.51
CA LYS A 164 -10.96 -3.17 -13.98
C LYS A 164 -10.00 -2.07 -13.50
N ILE A 165 -8.75 -2.46 -13.33
CA ILE A 165 -7.66 -1.63 -12.78
C ILE A 165 -6.65 -1.32 -13.88
N LEU A 166 -6.17 -0.10 -13.97
CA LEU A 166 -5.03 0.30 -14.78
C LEU A 166 -3.89 0.81 -13.89
N ILE A 167 -2.76 0.12 -13.93
CA ILE A 167 -1.53 0.48 -13.23
C ILE A 167 -0.57 1.12 -14.23
N PHE A 168 -0.09 2.33 -13.99
CA PHE A 168 0.72 3.04 -14.97
C PHE A 168 1.85 3.82 -14.33
N GLY A 169 2.93 3.98 -15.09
CA GLY A 169 4.03 4.88 -14.77
C GLY A 169 4.20 5.93 -15.86
N ASP A 170 5.22 6.77 -15.71
CA ASP A 170 5.61 7.74 -16.74
C ASP A 170 5.93 7.03 -18.06
N VAL A 171 6.79 6.01 -17.99
CA VAL A 171 7.15 5.12 -19.09
C VAL A 171 6.86 3.67 -18.73
N GLU A 172 6.61 2.83 -19.72
CA GLU A 172 6.32 1.41 -19.46
C GLU A 172 7.54 0.68 -18.85
N ASP A 173 8.75 1.14 -19.17
CA ASP A 173 10.03 0.56 -18.69
C ASP A 173 10.42 1.04 -17.29
N ASN A 174 9.51 1.73 -16.59
CA ASN A 174 9.76 2.18 -15.24
C ASN A 174 10.02 0.96 -14.33
N GLU A 175 11.22 0.91 -13.74
CA GLU A 175 11.67 -0.23 -12.94
C GLU A 175 10.77 -0.47 -11.71
N ASN A 176 10.28 0.58 -11.06
CA ASN A 176 9.39 0.46 -9.90
C ASN A 176 8.01 -0.06 -10.31
N LEU A 177 7.48 0.38 -11.46
CA LEU A 177 6.26 -0.17 -12.04
C LEU A 177 6.42 -1.68 -12.27
N ILE A 178 7.48 -2.08 -12.98
CA ILE A 178 7.75 -3.49 -13.26
C ILE A 178 7.92 -4.30 -11.97
N THR A 179 8.66 -3.77 -10.98
CA THR A 179 8.88 -4.42 -9.68
C THR A 179 7.56 -4.63 -8.93
N LEU A 180 6.63 -3.66 -8.99
CA LEU A 180 5.31 -3.79 -8.39
C LEU A 180 4.43 -4.80 -9.16
N LEU A 181 4.44 -4.80 -10.49
CA LEU A 181 3.72 -5.80 -11.28
C LEU A 181 4.22 -7.22 -10.98
N ILE A 182 5.54 -7.41 -10.86
CA ILE A 182 6.14 -8.69 -10.43
C ILE A 182 5.63 -9.09 -9.06
N SER A 183 5.52 -8.15 -8.11
CA SER A 183 5.01 -8.45 -6.77
C SER A 183 3.56 -8.99 -6.80
N THR A 184 2.72 -8.52 -7.74
CA THR A 184 1.37 -9.06 -7.96
C THR A 184 1.40 -10.48 -8.50
N VAL A 185 2.28 -10.76 -9.47
CA VAL A 185 2.47 -12.10 -10.01
C VAL A 185 2.93 -13.08 -8.92
N LEU A 186 3.91 -12.67 -8.09
CA LEU A 186 4.42 -13.47 -6.98
C LEU A 186 3.40 -13.65 -5.85
N ARG A 187 2.56 -12.65 -5.57
CA ARG A 187 1.44 -12.79 -4.61
C ARG A 187 0.44 -13.84 -5.08
N LYS A 188 0.14 -13.87 -6.38
CA LYS A 188 -0.78 -14.85 -6.97
C LYS A 188 -0.17 -16.26 -7.01
N THR A 189 1.11 -16.36 -7.35
CA THR A 189 1.82 -17.64 -7.48
C THR A 189 3.10 -17.64 -6.64
N PRO A 190 3.02 -17.90 -5.31
CA PRO A 190 4.18 -17.78 -4.41
C PRO A 190 5.32 -18.76 -4.69
N THR A 191 5.02 -19.88 -5.37
CA THR A 191 6.01 -20.90 -5.77
C THR A 191 6.87 -20.46 -6.96
N LEU A 192 6.43 -19.44 -7.71
CA LEU A 192 7.14 -18.92 -8.87
C LEU A 192 8.45 -18.26 -8.45
N LYS A 193 9.52 -18.43 -9.24
CA LYS A 193 10.79 -17.73 -8.99
C LYS A 193 10.70 -16.29 -9.49
N LEU A 194 11.48 -15.41 -8.88
CA LEU A 194 11.54 -14.00 -9.26
C LEU A 194 11.87 -13.79 -10.75
N MET A 195 12.81 -14.58 -11.29
CA MET A 195 13.21 -14.49 -12.70
C MET A 195 12.08 -14.88 -13.66
N ASP A 196 11.32 -15.93 -13.32
CA ASP A 196 10.20 -16.38 -14.14
C ASP A 196 9.07 -15.33 -14.14
N ALA A 197 8.83 -14.70 -12.99
CA ALA A 197 7.87 -13.60 -12.87
C ALA A 197 8.30 -12.36 -13.68
N LEU A 198 9.58 -12.02 -13.65
CA LEU A 198 10.14 -10.95 -14.48
C LEU A 198 9.97 -11.25 -15.97
N GLN A 199 10.34 -12.46 -16.41
CA GLN A 199 10.19 -12.87 -17.81
C GLN A 199 8.73 -12.86 -18.26
N PHE A 200 7.81 -13.29 -17.39
CA PHE A 200 6.38 -13.21 -17.66
C PHE A 200 5.94 -11.76 -17.91
N VAL A 201 6.26 -10.82 -17.02
CA VAL A 201 5.90 -9.40 -17.19
C VAL A 201 6.54 -8.80 -18.45
N LYS A 202 7.78 -9.17 -18.77
CA LYS A 202 8.46 -8.73 -19.99
C LYS A 202 7.74 -9.20 -21.26
N ASN A 203 7.33 -10.47 -21.29
CA ASN A 203 6.66 -11.06 -22.46
C ASN A 203 5.28 -10.45 -22.75
N LEU A 204 4.67 -9.77 -21.77
CA LEU A 204 3.39 -9.07 -21.97
C LEU A 204 3.55 -7.75 -22.73
N LYS A 205 4.76 -7.19 -22.81
CA LYS A 205 5.00 -5.90 -23.45
C LYS A 205 5.38 -6.10 -24.91
N SER A 206 4.76 -5.32 -25.78
CA SER A 206 5.03 -5.34 -27.22
C SER A 206 6.08 -4.29 -27.57
N GLY A 207 7.37 -4.65 -27.52
CA GLY A 207 8.43 -3.73 -27.94
C GLY A 207 9.84 -4.29 -27.76
N ASP A 208 10.62 -4.31 -28.85
CA ASP A 208 12.03 -4.79 -28.90
C ASP A 208 13.05 -3.84 -28.23
N GLY A 209 12.60 -2.86 -27.44
CA GLY A 209 13.42 -1.74 -26.96
C GLY A 209 13.66 -1.67 -25.45
N LEU A 210 13.33 -2.71 -24.69
CA LEU A 210 13.32 -2.67 -23.22
C LEU A 210 14.72 -2.41 -22.65
N GLN A 211 15.03 -1.17 -22.28
CA GLN A 211 16.26 -0.82 -21.56
C GLN A 211 16.05 -1.01 -20.05
N LEU A 212 15.67 -2.22 -19.65
CA LEU A 212 15.44 -2.55 -18.26
C LEU A 212 16.75 -3.02 -17.61
N ARG A 213 17.15 -2.41 -16.50
CA ARG A 213 18.24 -2.93 -15.67
C ARG A 213 17.72 -4.08 -14.83
N GLU A 214 17.70 -5.27 -15.41
CA GLU A 214 17.19 -6.49 -14.77
C GLU A 214 17.88 -6.76 -13.44
N GLU A 215 19.17 -6.43 -13.33
CA GLU A 215 19.94 -6.62 -12.10
C GLU A 215 19.35 -5.81 -10.95
N LYS A 216 18.88 -4.58 -11.22
CA LYS A 216 18.32 -3.73 -10.17
C LYS A 216 16.99 -4.27 -9.63
N ILE A 217 16.19 -4.88 -10.49
CA ILE A 217 14.94 -5.53 -10.10
C ILE A 217 15.22 -6.84 -9.37
N PHE A 218 16.13 -7.64 -9.92
CA PHE A 218 16.54 -8.92 -9.35
C PHE A 218 17.13 -8.76 -7.94
N TRP A 219 17.95 -7.72 -7.73
CA TRP A 219 18.56 -7.40 -6.43
C TRP A 219 17.73 -6.43 -5.57
N CYS A 220 16.47 -6.18 -5.92
CA CYS A 220 15.58 -5.36 -5.12
C CYS A 220 15.27 -6.06 -3.78
N SER A 221 16.05 -5.73 -2.74
CA SER A 221 15.92 -6.35 -1.41
C SER A 221 14.49 -6.28 -0.84
N PRO A 222 13.77 -5.14 -0.95
CA PRO A 222 12.36 -5.07 -0.56
C PRO A 222 11.44 -6.07 -1.27
N LEU A 223 11.63 -6.30 -2.57
CA LEU A 223 10.81 -7.25 -3.34
C LEU A 223 11.11 -8.69 -2.92
N ILE A 224 12.38 -9.04 -2.73
CA ILE A 224 12.80 -10.36 -2.24
C ILE A 224 12.18 -10.62 -0.86
N ASN A 225 12.28 -9.65 0.05
CA ASN A 225 11.70 -9.76 1.39
C ASN A 225 10.17 -9.93 1.34
N TYR A 226 9.51 -9.21 0.44
CA TYR A 226 8.07 -9.38 0.21
C TYR A 226 7.74 -10.78 -0.31
N HIS A 227 8.50 -11.32 -1.27
CA HIS A 227 8.27 -12.65 -1.82
C HIS A 227 8.43 -13.74 -0.76
N GLU A 228 9.47 -13.66 0.07
CA GLU A 228 9.65 -14.59 1.20
C GLU A 228 8.54 -14.46 2.25
N PHE A 229 8.09 -13.24 2.54
CA PHE A 229 6.93 -12.99 3.40
C PHE A 229 5.66 -13.65 2.85
N VAL A 230 5.36 -13.47 1.56
CA VAL A 230 4.21 -14.10 0.89
C VAL A 230 4.33 -15.62 0.90
N ARG A 231 5.51 -16.17 0.58
CA ARG A 231 5.76 -17.63 0.63
C ARG A 231 5.48 -18.18 2.01
N LYS A 232 6.01 -17.54 3.06
CA LYS A 232 5.76 -17.96 4.44
C LYS A 232 4.27 -17.90 4.78
N ASN A 233 3.58 -16.82 4.41
CA ASN A 233 2.17 -16.66 4.79
C ASN A 233 1.19 -17.48 3.95
N LYS A 234 1.54 -17.87 2.72
CA LYS A 234 0.67 -18.71 1.87
C LYS A 234 1.00 -20.20 1.94
N MET A 235 2.23 -20.58 2.29
CA MET A 235 2.63 -21.99 2.42
C MET A 235 2.35 -22.58 3.81
N TYR A 236 2.32 -21.77 4.88
CA TYR A 236 2.14 -22.27 6.25
C TYR A 236 0.72 -22.13 6.83
N TRP A 237 -0.26 -21.69 6.03
CA TRP A 237 -1.68 -21.60 6.43
C TRP A 237 -2.60 -22.45 5.53
N GLY A 238 -2.24 -23.72 5.33
CA GLY A 238 -3.25 -24.72 4.99
C GLY A 238 -4.38 -24.73 6.05
N PRO A 239 -5.56 -25.33 5.79
CA PRO A 239 -6.76 -25.27 6.64
C PRO A 239 -6.62 -26.03 7.97
N SER A 240 -5.59 -25.74 8.76
CA SER A 240 -5.25 -26.40 10.00
C SER A 240 -4.46 -25.46 10.92
N SER A 241 -5.12 -24.40 11.40
CA SER A 241 -4.97 -23.97 12.80
C SER A 241 -5.95 -22.86 13.14
N ASN A 242 -7.12 -23.24 13.65
CA ASN A 242 -7.85 -22.43 14.63
C ASN A 242 -7.00 -22.34 15.91
N LYS A 243 -5.96 -21.53 15.88
CA LYS A 243 -5.31 -21.04 17.09
C LYS A 243 -5.35 -19.53 17.04
N THR A 244 -6.21 -19.00 17.88
CA THR A 244 -6.19 -17.65 18.43
C THR A 244 -4.74 -17.31 18.80
N ILE A 245 -4.05 -16.61 17.92
CA ILE A 245 -2.79 -15.95 18.25
C ILE A 245 -3.16 -14.49 18.43
N ASN A 246 -3.25 -14.07 19.69
CA ASN A 246 -3.13 -12.67 20.05
C ASN A 246 -1.76 -12.19 19.56
N THR A 247 -1.70 -11.60 18.37
CA THR A 247 -0.50 -10.90 17.89
C THR A 247 -0.43 -9.55 18.56
N THR A 248 0.19 -9.52 19.74
CA THR A 248 0.85 -8.33 20.25
C THR A 248 1.86 -7.89 19.19
N SER A 249 1.75 -6.62 18.80
CA SER A 249 2.68 -5.90 17.92
C SER A 249 4.16 -6.23 18.22
N MET A 250 4.79 -7.01 17.34
CA MET A 250 6.26 -7.16 17.31
C MET A 250 6.84 -6.06 16.41
N LEU A 251 6.76 -4.81 16.88
CA LEU A 251 7.59 -3.69 16.43
C LEU A 251 8.50 -3.30 17.59
N SER A 252 9.61 -4.02 17.77
CA SER A 252 10.71 -3.56 18.62
C SER A 252 12.01 -4.24 18.22
N TYR A 253 12.60 -3.80 17.12
CA TYR A 253 14.03 -4.02 16.84
C TYR A 253 14.66 -2.74 16.31
N GLN A 254 14.61 -1.68 17.11
CA GLN A 254 15.57 -0.58 17.06
C GLN A 254 15.74 0.01 18.47
N ASN A 255 16.62 -0.58 19.27
CA ASN A 255 17.38 0.17 20.27
C ASN A 255 18.64 -0.62 20.66
N ILE A 256 19.66 -0.56 19.80
CA ILE A 256 21.02 -0.91 20.20
C ILE A 256 21.57 0.34 20.86
N ASN A 257 21.53 0.38 22.20
CA ASN A 257 22.33 1.30 22.97
C ASN A 257 23.20 0.49 23.93
N SER A 258 24.50 0.59 23.67
CA SER A 258 25.61 -0.03 24.38
C SER A 258 25.75 0.51 25.80
N ASN A 259 25.78 -0.38 26.80
CA ASN A 259 26.77 -0.33 27.88
C ASN A 259 26.84 -1.66 28.68
N PRO A 260 28.05 -2.07 29.15
CA PRO A 260 28.29 -3.37 29.75
C PRO A 260 28.33 -3.37 31.29
N MET A 261 28.27 -4.59 31.85
CA MET A 261 28.55 -5.00 33.25
C MET A 261 27.57 -4.57 34.36
N PHE A 262 26.97 -5.56 35.05
CA PHE A 262 27.60 -6.20 36.22
C PHE A 262 26.76 -7.39 36.69
N MET A 263 27.43 -8.53 36.88
CA MET A 263 26.86 -9.71 37.55
C MET A 263 26.53 -9.39 39.01
N LYS A 264 25.32 -9.74 39.46
CA LYS A 264 25.00 -9.87 40.89
C LYS A 264 24.84 -11.34 41.24
N THR A 265 25.77 -11.80 42.07
CA THR A 265 25.77 -13.06 42.79
C THR A 265 24.79 -13.03 43.95
N ASN A 266 24.31 -14.22 44.31
CA ASN A 266 23.27 -14.52 45.30
C ASN A 266 23.92 -15.18 46.54
N LYS A 267 23.58 -14.76 47.76
CA LYS A 267 23.73 -15.46 49.09
C LYS A 267 23.32 -14.48 50.20
N ARG A 268 22.20 -14.64 50.92
CA ARG A 268 21.80 -15.55 52.04
C ARG A 268 22.46 -15.29 53.41
N HIS A 269 21.57 -15.27 54.43
CA HIS A 269 21.74 -15.34 55.91
C HIS A 269 22.26 -14.07 56.61
N GLU A 270 21.79 -13.61 57.78
CA GLU A 270 21.04 -14.16 58.94
C GLU A 270 20.44 -12.97 59.74
N ASP A 271 19.17 -13.00 60.15
CA ASP A 271 18.62 -13.26 61.51
C ASP A 271 18.63 -12.11 62.55
N ASN A 272 17.46 -11.97 63.21
CA ASN A 272 17.18 -11.47 64.58
C ASN A 272 17.32 -9.95 64.86
N MET A 273 16.48 -9.24 65.63
CA MET A 273 15.43 -9.53 66.62
C MET A 273 14.54 -8.27 66.82
N MET A 274 13.25 -8.46 67.18
CA MET A 274 12.42 -7.76 68.20
C MET A 274 12.63 -6.22 68.43
N THR A 275 11.63 -5.32 68.42
CA THR A 275 10.54 -5.15 69.42
C THR A 275 9.65 -3.89 69.14
N ASN A 276 8.38 -3.97 69.59
CA ASN A 276 7.52 -2.91 70.18
C ASN A 276 6.69 -1.92 69.32
N LEU A 277 5.35 -2.03 69.50
CA LEU A 277 4.27 -1.02 69.33
C LEU A 277 4.39 0.16 70.35
N PRO A 278 3.38 1.04 70.54
CA PRO A 278 2.84 2.13 69.70
C PRO A 278 2.80 3.47 70.49
N LYS A 279 2.44 4.62 69.87
CA LYS A 279 1.66 5.73 70.52
C LYS A 279 1.45 6.96 69.61
N GLN A 280 0.20 7.09 69.17
CA GLN A 280 -0.75 8.21 69.33
C GLN A 280 -0.32 9.66 69.72
N ILE A 281 -1.10 10.60 69.13
CA ILE A 281 -1.52 11.98 69.57
C ILE A 281 -0.54 13.11 69.18
N SER A 282 -0.91 14.09 68.33
CA SER A 282 -1.85 15.22 68.57
C SER A 282 -2.22 15.87 67.21
N VAL A 283 -3.48 16.22 66.88
CA VAL A 283 -4.25 17.43 67.28
C VAL A 283 -3.45 18.69 66.95
N SER A 284 -3.85 19.66 66.12
CA SER A 284 -5.16 20.26 65.87
C SER A 284 -5.11 21.23 64.66
N SER A 285 -6.28 21.41 64.02
CA SER A 285 -6.95 22.65 63.54
C SER A 285 -6.09 23.92 63.25
N SER A 286 -6.43 24.79 62.29
CA SER A 286 -7.77 25.23 61.90
C SER A 286 -7.77 26.09 60.62
N LYS A 287 -8.89 25.97 59.89
CA LYS A 287 -9.74 27.04 59.30
C LYS A 287 -9.12 28.06 58.31
N ARG A 288 -9.67 28.07 57.08
CA ARG A 288 -10.66 29.05 56.51
C ARG A 288 -10.01 30.43 56.27
N SER A 289 -10.21 31.16 55.17
CA SER A 289 -11.36 31.39 54.29
C SER A 289 -10.81 32.06 53.00
N ARG A 290 -11.26 31.73 51.79
CA ARG A 290 -12.48 32.18 51.06
C ARG A 290 -12.33 33.58 50.43
N ALA A 291 -12.55 33.61 49.10
CA ALA A 291 -12.98 34.72 48.23
C ALA A 291 -12.00 35.92 48.13
N ASP A 292 -11.76 36.56 46.99
CA ASP A 292 -12.54 36.74 45.75
C ASP A 292 -11.74 36.37 44.48
#